data_AF-A0A3Q4BKZ2-F1
#
_entry.id   AF-A0A3Q4BKZ2-F1
#
_cell.length_a   1.000
_cell.length_b   1.000
_cell.length_c   1.000
_cell.angle_alpha   90.00
_cell.angle_beta   90.00
_cell.angle_gamma   90.00
#
_symmetry.space_group_name_H-M   'P 1'
#
loop_
_entity.id
_entity.type
_entity.pdbx_description
1 polymer ?
#
loop_
_entity_poly.entity_id
_entity_poly.type
_entity_poly.pdbx_seq_one_letter_code
_entity_poly.pdbx_strand_id
1 'polypeptide(L)'
;MGEVRKLQKKLRQIENLEIKISLTPEERFKISRKAELRSRLAELQLQLSCPQQTLGIVGDEKTEKMKRQVSRIWFGRLIHTRELCRLTNWGAHEATLLIAQIISFTEAEFTSLRSSWEKAKFRLRLLEGHNDIVTCVVAVDKVVVSGSRDTTVKVWHVPTAAEHKNLGGHTSGVTCLSAPPPEYCKKLAWSLSLSDKERFILSGSADCYVKIWALGIGQCVKSIYTFNAVTALCFVPEGDGYIITGSDGGKVQAWSWHTFENCQSINAHEEAVTSLKSQGPLVFSGSAEGGVCVWENLCSDRDPLRLLQHWSSQVTGCGGGPDGHLMLSPRGDRVFLADGRAWLRILHWRTGMMSRLTNHSSTTGVTDCAHQTGGLLIGSCYDVADGESSLNLFSLPQCRYLASLTWPDAPRILCFAAWTTGSGDHRWVTGGHNLIVWEQLPSLGKQRGDVTVKRNSRLESCLLESEGDTEDDEDTDGTHTHTHRISHTFLSNLLTNVLNEYPWK
;
A
#
# COMPACT_ATOMS: atom_id res chain seq x y z
N MET A 1 -6.73 -16.54 17.00
CA MET A 1 -5.76 -16.79 18.09
C MET A 1 -5.40 -18.27 18.30
N GLY A 2 -6.36 -19.19 18.48
CA GLY A 2 -6.05 -20.61 18.72
C GLY A 2 -5.28 -21.30 17.57
N GLU A 3 -5.65 -21.04 16.32
CA GLU A 3 -4.96 -21.63 15.15
C GLU A 3 -3.57 -21.03 14.91
N VAL A 4 -3.42 -19.71 15.07
CA VAL A 4 -2.10 -19.02 14.99
C VAL A 4 -1.12 -19.61 16.00
N ARG A 5 -1.54 -19.82 17.26
CA ARG A 5 -0.68 -20.45 18.28
C ARG A 5 -0.32 -21.89 17.91
N LYS A 6 -1.24 -22.66 17.31
CA LYS A 6 -0.97 -24.02 16.83
C LYS A 6 0.03 -24.03 15.67
N LEU A 7 -0.11 -23.12 14.70
CA LEU A 7 0.81 -22.99 13.57
C LEU A 7 2.20 -22.53 14.00
N GLN A 8 2.30 -21.53 14.88
CA GLN A 8 3.57 -21.09 15.46
C GLN A 8 4.28 -22.20 16.25
N LYS A 9 3.52 -23.03 16.98
CA LYS A 9 4.09 -24.18 17.70
C LYS A 9 4.61 -25.25 16.73
N LYS A 10 3.88 -25.52 15.65
CA LYS A 10 4.33 -26.44 14.58
C LYS A 10 5.57 -25.90 13.87
N LEU A 11 5.63 -24.59 13.59
CA LEU A 11 6.78 -23.96 12.94
C LEU A 11 8.05 -24.07 13.80
N ARG A 12 7.95 -23.80 15.10
CA ARG A 12 9.06 -23.98 16.06
C ARG A 12 9.51 -25.44 16.17
N GLN A 13 8.57 -26.38 16.10
CA GLN A 13 8.92 -27.81 16.09
C GLN A 13 9.68 -28.21 14.82
N ILE A 14 9.30 -27.67 13.66
CA ILE A 14 9.99 -27.89 12.38
C ILE A 14 11.39 -27.24 12.39
N GLU A 15 11.51 -26.02 12.91
CA GLU A 15 12.80 -25.32 13.06
C GLU A 15 13.76 -26.06 14.01
N ASN A 16 13.25 -26.68 15.08
CA ASN A 16 14.06 -27.51 15.96
C ASN A 16 14.49 -28.86 15.32
N LEU A 17 13.74 -29.36 14.33
CA LEU A 17 14.11 -30.58 13.60
C LEU A 17 15.23 -30.32 12.59
N GLU A 18 15.28 -29.13 11.98
CA GLU A 18 16.34 -28.72 11.04
C GLU A 18 17.75 -28.66 11.68
N ILE A 19 17.83 -28.58 13.02
CA ILE A 19 19.09 -28.58 13.76
C ILE A 19 19.73 -29.98 13.82
N LYS A 20 18.98 -31.06 13.52
CA LYS A 20 19.48 -32.44 13.56
C LYS A 20 20.10 -32.87 12.23
N ILE A 21 21.35 -33.33 12.29
CA ILE A 21 22.22 -33.67 11.13
C ILE A 21 21.70 -34.90 10.33
N SER A 22 20.89 -35.78 10.94
CA SER A 22 20.31 -36.95 10.27
C SER A 22 18.78 -36.95 10.39
N LEU A 23 18.09 -36.52 9.32
CA LEU A 23 16.64 -36.44 9.24
C LEU A 23 16.04 -37.69 8.59
N THR A 24 15.01 -38.26 9.22
CA THR A 24 14.19 -39.34 8.65
C THR A 24 13.33 -38.85 7.48
N PRO A 25 12.87 -39.72 6.56
CA PRO A 25 12.04 -39.32 5.42
C PRO A 25 10.74 -38.59 5.83
N GLU A 26 10.13 -38.97 6.95
CA GLU A 26 8.95 -38.31 7.49
C GLU A 26 9.25 -36.89 8.03
N GLU A 27 10.44 -36.67 8.56
CA GLU A 27 10.89 -35.34 9.01
C GLU A 27 11.20 -34.43 7.84
N ARG A 28 11.78 -34.95 6.75
CA ARG A 28 11.96 -34.21 5.48
C ARG A 28 10.62 -33.77 4.88
N PHE A 29 9.59 -34.63 4.95
CA PHE A 29 8.25 -34.28 4.51
C PHE A 29 7.57 -33.21 5.40
N LYS A 30 7.87 -33.18 6.69
CA LYS A 30 7.39 -32.10 7.59
C LYS A 30 8.08 -30.77 7.29
N ILE A 31 9.35 -30.79 6.91
CA ILE A 31 10.11 -29.60 6.50
C ILE A 31 9.61 -29.06 5.15
N SER A 32 9.25 -29.91 4.18
CA SER A 32 8.76 -29.44 2.87
C SER A 32 7.44 -28.66 2.98
N ARG A 33 6.57 -28.98 3.95
CA ARG A 33 5.32 -28.22 4.21
C ARG A 33 5.53 -26.94 5.00
N LYS A 34 6.77 -26.58 5.36
CA LYS A 34 7.09 -25.34 6.10
C LYS A 34 6.65 -24.09 5.34
N ALA A 35 6.86 -24.06 4.03
CA ALA A 35 6.43 -22.95 3.17
C ALA A 35 4.90 -22.79 3.17
N GLU A 36 4.16 -23.90 3.02
CA GLU A 36 2.69 -23.94 3.10
C GLU A 36 2.18 -23.45 4.47
N LEU A 37 2.82 -23.88 5.57
CA LEU A 37 2.46 -23.45 6.93
C LEU A 37 2.81 -21.98 7.21
N ARG A 38 3.90 -21.45 6.64
CA ARG A 38 4.28 -20.03 6.72
C ARG A 38 3.31 -19.16 5.95
N SER A 39 2.95 -19.55 4.73
CA SER A 39 1.95 -18.86 3.91
C SER A 39 0.60 -18.80 4.64
N ARG A 40 0.13 -19.93 5.17
CA ARG A 40 -1.11 -19.99 5.96
C ARG A 40 -1.06 -19.21 7.27
N LEU A 41 0.11 -19.14 7.92
CA LEU A 41 0.31 -18.28 9.10
C LEU A 41 0.25 -16.80 8.71
N ALA A 42 0.91 -16.41 7.62
CA ALA A 42 0.93 -15.04 7.11
C ALA A 42 -0.47 -14.58 6.72
N GLU A 43 -1.26 -15.42 6.03
CA GLU A 43 -2.67 -15.16 5.73
C GLU A 43 -3.50 -14.94 7.01
N LEU A 44 -3.34 -15.79 8.03
CA LEU A 44 -4.05 -15.66 9.29
C LEU A 44 -3.60 -14.42 10.09
N GLN A 45 -2.32 -14.06 10.02
CA GLN A 45 -1.78 -12.85 10.66
C GLN A 45 -2.25 -11.58 9.95
N LEU A 46 -2.35 -11.60 8.62
CA LEU A 46 -2.98 -10.56 7.80
C LEU A 46 -4.45 -10.36 8.21
N GLN A 47 -5.21 -11.45 8.37
CA GLN A 47 -6.60 -11.40 8.85
C GLN A 47 -6.74 -10.87 10.29
N LEU A 48 -5.72 -11.04 11.14
CA LEU A 48 -5.72 -10.60 12.54
C LEU A 48 -5.12 -9.21 12.77
N SER A 49 -4.52 -8.59 11.75
CA SER A 49 -3.83 -7.29 11.84
C SER A 49 -4.76 -6.05 11.84
N CYS A 50 -6.07 -6.22 12.09
CA CYS A 50 -6.96 -5.11 12.40
C CYS A 50 -6.78 -4.66 13.87
N PRO A 51 -6.93 -3.37 14.21
CA PRO A 51 -6.66 -2.90 15.56
C PRO A 51 -7.61 -3.55 16.57
N GLN A 52 -7.09 -4.41 17.45
CA GLN A 52 -7.80 -4.80 18.67
C GLN A 52 -7.54 -3.72 19.71
N GLN A 53 -8.45 -2.75 19.83
CA GLN A 53 -8.52 -1.93 21.04
C GLN A 53 -9.00 -2.81 22.20
N THR A 54 -8.19 -2.83 23.26
CA THR A 54 -8.49 -3.36 24.57
C THR A 54 -9.70 -2.66 25.19
N LEU A 55 -10.78 -3.39 25.45
CA LEU A 55 -11.81 -2.99 26.42
C LEU A 55 -12.24 -4.22 27.21
N GLY A 56 -11.85 -4.24 28.48
CA GLY A 56 -12.41 -5.17 29.46
C GLY A 56 -13.76 -4.65 29.90
N ILE A 57 -14.83 -5.35 29.52
CA ILE A 57 -16.13 -5.35 30.19
C ILE A 57 -16.65 -6.79 30.09
N VAL A 58 -17.05 -7.37 31.22
CA VAL A 58 -17.61 -8.72 31.31
C VAL A 58 -18.91 -8.75 30.51
N GLY A 59 -18.84 -9.30 29.29
CA GLY A 59 -19.95 -9.57 28.39
C GLY A 59 -19.98 -11.05 28.07
N ASP A 60 -21.19 -11.62 28.09
CA ASP A 60 -21.53 -13.03 27.97
C ASP A 60 -20.75 -13.77 26.85
N GLU A 61 -20.05 -14.87 27.20
CA GLU A 61 -19.12 -15.59 26.32
C GLU A 61 -19.74 -16.06 25.00
N LYS A 62 -21.07 -16.22 24.97
CA LYS A 62 -21.84 -16.57 23.77
C LYS A 62 -21.85 -15.44 22.74
N THR A 63 -22.09 -14.20 23.15
CA THR A 63 -22.12 -13.02 22.28
C THR A 63 -20.72 -12.69 21.75
N GLU A 64 -19.69 -12.91 22.56
CA GLU A 64 -18.29 -12.70 22.16
C GLU A 64 -17.80 -13.71 21.12
N LYS A 65 -18.19 -14.99 21.25
CA LYS A 65 -17.96 -16.02 20.23
C LYS A 65 -18.74 -15.71 18.94
N MET A 66 -19.97 -15.22 19.07
CA MET A 66 -20.86 -14.88 17.96
C MET A 66 -20.33 -13.70 17.14
N LYS A 67 -19.84 -12.64 17.79
CA LYS A 67 -19.17 -11.50 17.14
C LYS A 67 -17.90 -11.90 16.40
N ARG A 68 -17.10 -12.82 16.96
CA ARG A 68 -15.86 -13.33 16.34
C ARG A 68 -16.12 -14.21 15.11
N GLN A 69 -17.19 -15.00 15.14
CA GLN A 69 -17.57 -15.87 14.03
C GLN A 69 -18.14 -15.04 12.86
N VAL A 70 -18.99 -14.05 13.14
CA VAL A 70 -19.53 -13.11 12.14
C VAL A 70 -18.44 -12.21 11.56
N SER A 71 -17.51 -11.70 12.38
CA SER A 71 -16.36 -10.94 11.88
C SER A 71 -15.51 -11.76 10.90
N ARG A 72 -15.25 -13.04 11.18
CA ARG A 72 -14.54 -13.93 10.26
C ARG A 72 -15.27 -14.16 8.94
N ILE A 73 -16.61 -14.12 8.96
CA ILE A 73 -17.46 -14.34 7.78
C ILE A 73 -17.53 -13.08 6.91
N TRP A 74 -17.57 -11.90 7.54
CA TRP A 74 -17.70 -10.61 6.84
C TRP A 74 -16.41 -10.14 6.16
N PHE A 75 -15.24 -10.47 6.71
CA PHE A 75 -13.94 -10.08 6.13
C PHE A 75 -13.55 -10.85 4.84
N GLY A 76 -14.35 -11.83 4.40
CA GLY A 76 -14.08 -12.65 3.21
C GLY A 76 -15.07 -12.54 2.05
N ARG A 77 -16.30 -12.06 2.28
CA ARG A 77 -17.34 -11.88 1.25
C ARG A 77 -18.34 -10.82 1.70
N LEU A 78 -18.81 -9.98 0.78
CA LEU A 78 -20.02 -9.18 0.96
C LEU A 78 -21.22 -10.15 0.92
N ILE A 79 -21.55 -10.79 2.04
CA ILE A 79 -22.58 -11.83 2.08
C ILE A 79 -23.98 -11.19 2.07
N HIS A 80 -24.79 -11.58 1.10
CA HIS A 80 -26.21 -11.21 1.02
C HIS A 80 -26.97 -11.81 2.21
N THR A 81 -27.99 -11.11 2.75
CA THR A 81 -28.78 -11.54 3.93
C THR A 81 -29.24 -13.02 3.87
N ARG A 82 -29.58 -13.50 2.66
CA ARG A 82 -29.94 -14.91 2.38
C ARG A 82 -28.83 -15.92 2.69
N GLU A 83 -27.57 -15.59 2.42
CA GLU A 83 -26.42 -16.49 2.61
C GLU A 83 -25.93 -16.47 4.07
N LEU A 84 -26.14 -15.36 4.79
CA LEU A 84 -25.99 -15.27 6.25
C LEU A 84 -27.02 -16.15 6.98
N CYS A 85 -28.30 -16.11 6.58
CA CYS A 85 -29.34 -16.98 7.13
C CYS A 85 -29.06 -18.48 6.89
N ARG A 86 -28.51 -18.82 5.71
CA ARG A 86 -28.10 -20.20 5.37
C ARG A 86 -26.94 -20.71 6.23
N LEU A 87 -26.01 -19.85 6.60
CA LEU A 87 -24.79 -20.24 7.33
C LEU A 87 -24.98 -20.31 8.86
N THR A 88 -25.98 -19.62 9.42
CA THR A 88 -26.13 -19.48 10.87
C THR A 88 -27.38 -20.14 11.47
N ASN A 89 -28.24 -20.78 10.66
CA ASN A 89 -29.55 -21.29 11.10
C ASN A 89 -30.41 -20.19 11.79
N TRP A 90 -30.25 -18.92 11.39
CA TRP A 90 -30.98 -17.80 11.98
C TRP A 90 -32.23 -17.45 11.17
N GLY A 91 -33.26 -16.97 11.87
CA GLY A 91 -34.39 -16.30 11.23
C GLY A 91 -33.94 -14.99 10.58
N ALA A 92 -34.51 -14.66 9.41
CA ALA A 92 -34.14 -13.47 8.64
C ALA A 92 -34.21 -12.17 9.45
N HIS A 93 -35.12 -12.08 10.43
CA HIS A 93 -35.27 -10.93 11.30
C HIS A 93 -34.09 -10.74 12.27
N GLU A 94 -33.62 -11.81 12.92
CA GLU A 94 -32.48 -11.77 13.85
C GLU A 94 -31.17 -11.44 13.12
N ALA A 95 -30.98 -12.00 11.91
CA ALA A 95 -29.85 -11.67 11.06
C ALA A 95 -29.87 -10.18 10.65
N THR A 96 -31.05 -9.63 10.34
CA THR A 96 -31.21 -8.22 9.95
C THR A 96 -30.89 -7.28 11.12
N LEU A 97 -31.37 -7.58 12.33
CA LEU A 97 -31.07 -6.79 13.53
C LEU A 97 -29.58 -6.79 13.86
N LEU A 98 -28.91 -7.94 13.73
CA LEU A 98 -27.48 -8.05 13.99
C LEU A 98 -26.65 -7.30 12.93
N ILE A 99 -27.05 -7.38 11.65
CA ILE A 99 -26.43 -6.58 10.57
C ILE A 99 -26.59 -5.09 10.85
N ALA A 100 -27.80 -4.64 11.22
CA ALA A 100 -28.05 -3.23 11.55
C ALA A 100 -27.20 -2.76 12.76
N GLN A 101 -27.04 -3.60 13.78
CA GLN A 101 -26.21 -3.30 14.94
C GLN A 101 -24.71 -3.25 14.61
N ILE A 102 -24.24 -4.11 13.70
CA ILE A 102 -22.85 -4.05 13.21
C ILE A 102 -22.64 -2.78 12.39
N ILE A 103 -23.55 -2.45 11.48
CA ILE A 103 -23.46 -1.24 10.65
C ILE A 103 -23.39 0.00 11.56
N SER A 104 -24.31 0.14 12.52
CA SER A 104 -24.33 1.28 13.42
C SER A 104 -23.06 1.39 14.27
N PHE A 105 -22.53 0.25 14.74
CA PHE A 105 -21.26 0.22 15.46
C PHE A 105 -20.10 0.69 14.57
N THR A 106 -20.01 0.19 13.33
CA THR A 106 -18.95 0.60 12.39
C THR A 106 -19.08 2.06 11.96
N GLU A 107 -20.29 2.61 11.89
CA GLU A 107 -20.52 4.03 11.65
C GLU A 107 -20.07 4.89 12.84
N ALA A 108 -20.33 4.45 14.07
CA ALA A 108 -19.86 5.14 15.26
C ALA A 108 -18.32 5.15 15.35
N GLU A 109 -17.67 4.00 15.11
CA GLU A 109 -16.21 3.91 15.04
C GLU A 109 -15.64 4.82 13.95
N PHE A 110 -16.23 4.80 12.75
CA PHE A 110 -15.80 5.67 11.65
C PHE A 110 -15.97 7.15 11.99
N THR A 111 -17.08 7.53 12.61
CA THR A 111 -17.34 8.93 13.01
C THR A 111 -16.34 9.39 14.06
N SER A 112 -16.00 8.51 15.02
CA SER A 112 -14.95 8.76 16.01
C SER A 112 -13.58 8.92 15.35
N LEU A 113 -13.23 8.01 14.44
CA LEU A 113 -11.98 8.07 13.67
C LEU A 113 -11.90 9.37 12.87
N ARG A 114 -12.95 9.71 12.11
CA ARG A 114 -13.04 10.97 11.37
C ARG A 114 -12.84 12.18 12.27
N SER A 115 -13.53 12.25 13.42
CA SER A 115 -13.37 13.38 14.34
C SER A 115 -11.95 13.48 14.91
N SER A 116 -11.28 12.35 15.11
CA SER A 116 -9.88 12.35 15.55
C SER A 116 -8.94 12.95 14.50
N TRP A 117 -9.21 12.69 13.21
CA TRP A 117 -8.45 13.24 12.09
C TRP A 117 -8.74 14.71 11.83
N GLU A 118 -9.97 15.18 12.02
CA GLU A 118 -10.32 16.61 11.96
C GLU A 118 -9.55 17.44 12.99
N LYS A 119 -9.20 16.84 14.14
CA LYS A 119 -8.44 17.48 15.22
C LYS A 119 -6.93 17.21 15.13
N ALA A 120 -6.49 16.42 14.15
CA ALA A 120 -5.09 16.08 14.00
C ALA A 120 -4.30 17.34 13.66
N LYS A 121 -3.14 17.48 14.29
CA LYS A 121 -2.19 18.56 14.02
C LYS A 121 -0.91 17.94 13.53
N PHE A 122 -0.31 18.54 12.51
CA PHE A 122 0.98 18.13 11.99
C PHE A 122 1.98 19.26 12.11
N ARG A 123 3.21 18.88 12.42
CA ARG A 123 4.40 19.74 12.28
C ARG A 123 5.09 19.36 10.98
N LEU A 124 5.44 20.37 10.20
CA LEU A 124 6.22 20.20 8.97
C LEU A 124 7.67 20.56 9.24
N ARG A 125 8.59 19.80 8.64
CA ARG A 125 10.01 20.13 8.61
C ARG A 125 10.55 19.93 7.21
N LEU A 126 11.12 20.98 6.66
CA LEU A 126 11.81 20.92 5.38
C LEU A 126 13.19 20.28 5.58
N LEU A 127 13.52 19.34 4.70
CA LEU A 127 14.83 18.72 4.59
C LEU A 127 15.57 19.36 3.41
N GLU A 128 16.31 20.43 3.69
CA GLU A 128 17.07 21.16 2.67
C GLU A 128 18.40 20.48 2.38
N GLY A 129 18.73 20.28 1.10
CA GLY A 129 20.07 19.83 0.69
C GLY A 129 20.16 19.07 -0.64
N HIS A 130 19.04 18.60 -1.21
CA HIS A 130 19.03 18.16 -2.61
C HIS A 130 19.05 19.36 -3.56
N ASN A 131 19.73 19.21 -4.70
CA ASN A 131 19.87 20.27 -5.71
C ASN A 131 18.94 20.11 -6.92
N ASP A 132 18.12 19.05 -6.93
CA ASP A 132 17.16 18.74 -7.98
C ASP A 132 16.02 17.89 -7.40
N ILE A 133 15.02 17.59 -8.22
CA ILE A 133 13.79 16.86 -7.89
C ILE A 133 14.11 15.54 -7.16
N VAL A 134 13.48 15.37 -6.00
CA VAL A 134 13.46 14.12 -5.24
C VAL A 134 12.44 13.17 -5.88
N THR A 135 12.95 12.10 -6.47
CA THR A 135 12.17 11.13 -7.25
C THR A 135 11.65 9.99 -6.38
N CYS A 136 12.32 9.70 -5.27
CA CYS A 136 12.01 8.54 -4.45
C CYS A 136 12.43 8.75 -3.00
N VAL A 137 11.69 8.11 -2.09
CA VAL A 137 11.91 8.22 -0.65
C VAL A 137 11.51 6.93 0.06
N VAL A 138 12.26 6.57 1.09
CA VAL A 138 11.97 5.43 1.97
C VAL A 138 12.27 5.80 3.42
N ALA A 139 11.46 5.29 4.35
CA ALA A 139 11.69 5.43 5.77
C ALA A 139 12.27 4.13 6.33
N VAL A 140 13.41 4.22 7.04
CA VAL A 140 14.05 3.07 7.68
C VAL A 140 14.35 3.42 9.14
N ASP A 141 13.73 2.67 10.05
CA ASP A 141 13.84 2.87 11.50
C ASP A 141 13.51 4.33 11.93
N LYS A 142 14.53 5.17 12.15
CA LYS A 142 14.40 6.56 12.59
C LYS A 142 14.95 7.58 11.58
N VAL A 143 15.34 7.11 10.40
CA VAL A 143 15.90 7.96 9.33
C VAL A 143 15.01 7.91 8.10
N VAL A 144 15.09 8.97 7.33
CA VAL A 144 14.52 9.05 5.98
C VAL A 144 15.68 8.96 5.00
N VAL A 145 15.50 8.21 3.92
CA VAL A 145 16.47 8.13 2.83
C VAL A 145 15.79 8.58 1.55
N SER A 146 16.40 9.53 0.84
CA SER A 146 15.87 10.10 -0.39
C SER A 146 16.85 9.93 -1.54
N GLY A 147 16.31 9.75 -2.74
CA GLY A 147 17.07 9.73 -3.99
C GLY A 147 16.57 10.84 -4.90
N SER A 148 17.49 11.51 -5.60
CA SER A 148 17.18 12.67 -6.43
C SER A 148 17.80 12.54 -7.82
N ARG A 149 17.28 13.35 -8.75
CA ARG A 149 17.89 13.60 -10.06
C ARG A 149 19.28 14.23 -9.96
N ASP A 150 19.65 14.80 -8.81
CA ASP A 150 21.00 15.31 -8.53
C ASP A 150 22.08 14.23 -8.40
N THR A 151 21.75 12.96 -8.69
CA THR A 151 22.62 11.76 -8.65
C THR A 151 22.97 11.27 -7.24
N THR A 152 22.47 11.91 -6.20
CA THR A 152 22.79 11.57 -4.81
C THR A 152 21.66 10.82 -4.12
N VAL A 153 22.05 9.96 -3.17
CA VAL A 153 21.15 9.41 -2.15
C VAL A 153 21.51 10.07 -0.83
N LYS A 154 20.56 10.72 -0.15
CA LYS A 154 20.79 11.39 1.13
C LYS A 154 20.05 10.70 2.26
N VAL A 155 20.67 10.68 3.43
CA VAL A 155 20.12 10.12 4.67
C VAL A 155 19.87 11.26 5.63
N TRP A 156 18.65 11.32 6.17
CA TRP A 156 18.17 12.42 6.99
C TRP A 156 17.79 11.92 8.38
N HIS A 157 18.21 12.66 9.39
CA HIS A 157 17.77 12.40 10.74
C HIS A 157 16.47 13.16 11.04
N VAL A 158 15.37 12.42 11.17
CA VAL A 158 14.00 12.97 11.29
C VAL A 158 13.86 13.98 12.46
N PRO A 159 14.31 13.69 13.70
CA PRO A 159 14.14 14.63 14.81
C PRO A 159 14.90 15.95 14.69
N THR A 160 15.97 16.03 13.89
CA THR A 160 16.77 17.26 13.73
C THR A 160 16.56 17.91 12.36
N ALA A 161 15.87 17.24 11.43
CA ALA A 161 15.73 17.67 10.04
C ALA A 161 17.08 17.95 9.35
N ALA A 162 18.14 17.32 9.82
CA ALA A 162 19.49 17.54 9.32
C ALA A 162 19.92 16.38 8.41
N GLU A 163 20.69 16.71 7.38
CA GLU A 163 21.42 15.73 6.59
C GLU A 163 22.41 15.00 7.50
N HIS A 164 22.24 13.68 7.58
CA HIS A 164 23.14 12.81 8.32
C HIS A 164 24.28 12.30 7.44
N LYS A 165 23.96 11.90 6.20
CA LYS A 165 24.93 11.35 5.24
C LYS A 165 24.56 11.66 3.79
N ASN A 166 25.58 11.86 2.96
CA ASN A 166 25.49 11.88 1.51
C ASN A 166 26.11 10.60 0.94
N LEU A 167 25.30 9.75 0.35
CA LEU A 167 25.67 8.50 -0.30
C LEU A 167 25.86 8.74 -1.79
N GLY A 168 26.94 9.46 -2.13
CA GLY A 168 27.31 9.75 -3.51
C GLY A 168 27.88 8.51 -4.22
N GLY A 169 27.64 8.40 -5.54
CA GLY A 169 28.27 7.36 -6.36
C GLY A 169 27.49 6.92 -7.60
N HIS A 170 26.23 7.34 -7.77
CA HIS A 170 25.55 7.23 -9.05
C HIS A 170 26.05 8.30 -10.02
N THR A 171 26.01 8.02 -11.32
CA THR A 171 26.43 8.95 -12.39
C THR A 171 25.26 9.56 -13.15
N SER A 172 24.03 9.16 -12.82
CA SER A 172 22.78 9.69 -13.35
C SER A 172 21.73 9.77 -12.24
N GLY A 173 20.55 10.30 -12.56
CA GLY A 173 19.48 10.50 -11.59
C GLY A 173 19.09 9.20 -10.89
N VAL A 174 18.92 9.25 -9.57
CA VAL A 174 18.35 8.14 -8.80
C VAL A 174 16.85 8.14 -9.06
N THR A 175 16.28 6.98 -9.38
CA THR A 175 14.88 6.86 -9.80
C THR A 175 14.02 6.16 -8.76
N CYS A 176 14.61 5.25 -7.98
CA CYS A 176 13.88 4.41 -7.06
C CYS A 176 14.75 3.95 -5.88
N LEU A 177 14.09 3.73 -4.74
CA LEU A 177 14.70 3.25 -3.50
C LEU A 177 13.89 2.07 -2.94
N SER A 178 14.59 1.15 -2.28
CA SER A 178 13.97 0.05 -1.54
C SER A 178 14.79 -0.27 -0.29
N ALA A 179 14.10 -0.62 0.79
CA ALA A 179 14.71 -1.02 2.06
C ALA A 179 14.43 -2.51 2.33
N PRO A 180 15.43 -3.39 2.30
CA PRO A 180 15.26 -4.76 2.73
C PRO A 180 14.95 -4.84 4.23
N PRO A 181 14.15 -5.83 4.68
CA PRO A 181 13.88 -6.01 6.10
C PRO A 181 15.13 -6.29 6.95
N PRO A 182 15.08 -6.03 8.27
CA PRO A 182 16.21 -6.19 9.18
C PRO A 182 16.84 -7.60 9.17
N GLU A 183 16.03 -8.65 9.01
CA GLU A 183 16.52 -10.03 8.98
C GLU A 183 17.41 -10.33 7.76
N TYR A 184 17.11 -9.74 6.60
CA TYR A 184 17.93 -9.85 5.40
C TYR A 184 19.17 -8.96 5.48
N CYS A 185 19.04 -7.79 6.10
CA CYS A 185 20.17 -6.93 6.41
C CYS A 185 21.19 -7.66 7.29
N LYS A 186 20.73 -8.34 8.35
CA LYS A 186 21.62 -9.08 9.26
C LYS A 186 22.46 -10.14 8.54
N LYS A 187 21.84 -10.91 7.65
CA LYS A 187 22.53 -11.95 6.86
C LYS A 187 23.63 -11.33 5.97
N LEU A 188 23.31 -10.23 5.28
CA LEU A 188 24.30 -9.55 4.44
C LEU A 188 25.41 -8.90 5.28
N ALA A 189 25.07 -8.27 6.40
CA ALA A 189 26.03 -7.67 7.31
C ALA A 189 27.04 -8.71 7.81
N TRP A 190 26.59 -9.91 8.19
CA TRP A 190 27.46 -11.01 8.58
C TRP A 190 28.42 -11.41 7.46
N SER A 191 27.92 -11.58 6.22
CA SER A 191 28.75 -11.92 5.06
C SER A 191 29.81 -10.85 4.75
N LEU A 192 29.50 -9.58 5.03
CA LEU A 192 30.40 -8.45 4.84
C LEU A 192 31.24 -8.10 6.09
N SER A 193 31.16 -8.90 7.16
CA SER A 193 31.84 -8.62 8.44
C SER A 193 31.48 -7.25 9.06
N LEU A 194 30.22 -6.83 8.90
CA LEU A 194 29.67 -5.59 9.46
C LEU A 194 28.87 -5.86 10.75
N SER A 195 28.42 -4.78 11.39
CA SER A 195 27.58 -4.88 12.59
C SER A 195 26.24 -5.56 12.30
N ASP A 196 25.76 -6.42 13.21
CA ASP A 196 24.39 -6.99 13.17
C ASP A 196 23.28 -5.93 13.17
N LYS A 197 23.59 -4.68 13.57
CA LYS A 197 22.65 -3.54 13.54
C LYS A 197 22.65 -2.80 12.22
N GLU A 198 23.56 -3.13 11.30
CA GLU A 198 23.68 -2.48 10.02
C GLU A 198 22.37 -2.61 9.24
N ARG A 199 22.02 -1.54 8.54
CA ARG A 199 20.87 -1.47 7.65
C ARG A 199 21.37 -1.18 6.25
N PHE A 200 20.73 -1.80 5.27
CA PHE A 200 21.05 -1.56 3.88
C PHE A 200 19.93 -0.83 3.18
N ILE A 201 20.30 -0.02 2.18
CA ILE A 201 19.37 0.59 1.22
C ILE A 201 19.78 0.18 -0.17
N LEU A 202 18.79 -0.08 -1.01
CA LEU A 202 18.94 -0.30 -2.43
C LEU A 202 18.51 0.96 -3.16
N SER A 203 19.34 1.43 -4.09
CA SER A 203 18.99 2.50 -5.02
C SER A 203 19.14 2.02 -6.45
N GLY A 204 18.13 2.32 -7.28
CA GLY A 204 18.19 2.16 -8.72
C GLY A 204 18.34 3.54 -9.37
N SER A 205 19.06 3.58 -10.48
CA SER A 205 19.31 4.82 -11.22
C SER A 205 19.25 4.60 -12.72
N ALA A 206 19.06 5.71 -13.44
CA ALA A 206 19.20 5.78 -14.88
C ALA A 206 20.64 5.52 -15.37
N ASP A 207 21.63 5.35 -14.47
CA ASP A 207 22.99 4.93 -14.82
C ASP A 207 23.15 3.42 -15.05
N CYS A 208 22.04 2.67 -15.06
CA CYS A 208 21.99 1.22 -15.21
C CYS A 208 22.63 0.45 -14.03
N TYR A 209 22.76 1.07 -12.86
CA TYR A 209 23.19 0.39 -11.65
C TYR A 209 22.09 0.32 -10.59
N VAL A 210 22.07 -0.82 -9.90
CA VAL A 210 21.54 -0.91 -8.55
C VAL A 210 22.71 -0.84 -7.57
N LYS A 211 22.65 0.08 -6.61
CA LYS A 211 23.65 0.19 -5.54
C LYS A 211 23.08 -0.24 -4.20
N ILE A 212 23.91 -0.91 -3.42
CA ILE A 212 23.60 -1.35 -2.06
C ILE A 212 24.47 -0.52 -1.11
N TRP A 213 23.83 0.20 -0.22
CA TRP A 213 24.49 1.12 0.71
C TRP A 213 24.36 0.61 2.12
N ALA A 214 25.49 0.53 2.84
CA ALA A 214 25.50 0.32 4.28
C ALA A 214 25.22 1.67 4.98
N LEU A 215 24.08 1.82 5.64
CA LEU A 215 23.65 3.10 6.23
C LEU A 215 24.52 3.54 7.41
N GLY A 216 24.89 2.62 8.30
CA GLY A 216 25.71 2.86 9.48
C GLY A 216 27.12 3.31 9.13
N ILE A 217 27.68 2.80 8.03
CA ILE A 217 29.01 3.19 7.53
C ILE A 217 28.91 4.39 6.57
N GLY A 218 27.87 4.43 5.74
CA GLY A 218 27.66 5.48 4.74
C GLY A 218 28.41 5.22 3.44
N GLN A 219 28.59 3.95 3.08
CA GLN A 219 29.36 3.56 1.90
C GLN A 219 28.57 2.58 1.01
N CYS A 220 28.85 2.63 -0.29
CA CYS A 220 28.38 1.63 -1.23
C CYS A 220 29.17 0.33 -1.01
N VAL A 221 28.48 -0.74 -0.61
CA VAL A 221 29.11 -2.05 -0.40
C VAL A 221 29.07 -2.93 -1.65
N LYS A 222 28.08 -2.70 -2.53
CA LYS A 222 27.92 -3.41 -3.80
C LYS A 222 27.26 -2.54 -4.85
N SER A 223 27.67 -2.74 -6.10
CA SER A 223 27.06 -2.17 -7.30
C SER A 223 26.77 -3.31 -8.27
N ILE A 224 25.53 -3.39 -8.75
CA ILE A 224 25.03 -4.41 -9.67
C ILE A 224 24.69 -3.70 -10.98
N TYR A 225 25.27 -4.14 -12.08
CA TYR A 225 24.98 -3.58 -13.40
C TYR A 225 23.79 -4.31 -14.04
N THR A 226 22.73 -3.59 -14.36
CA THR A 226 21.46 -4.16 -14.86
C THR A 226 21.34 -4.15 -16.38
N PHE A 227 22.33 -3.61 -17.09
CA PHE A 227 22.37 -3.39 -18.55
C PHE A 227 21.35 -2.38 -19.09
N ASN A 228 20.23 -2.16 -18.40
CA ASN A 228 19.23 -1.14 -18.74
C ASN A 228 19.05 -0.17 -17.57
N ALA A 229 18.57 1.04 -17.86
CA ALA A 229 18.24 2.04 -16.86
C ALA A 229 17.22 1.46 -15.87
N VAL A 230 17.46 1.63 -14.58
CA VAL A 230 16.54 1.14 -13.55
C VAL A 230 15.51 2.24 -13.30
N THR A 231 14.23 1.95 -13.54
CA THR A 231 13.12 2.90 -13.36
C THR A 231 12.29 2.57 -12.12
N ALA A 232 12.21 1.28 -11.75
CA ALA A 232 11.52 0.81 -10.57
C ALA A 232 12.32 -0.26 -9.83
N LEU A 233 12.12 -0.35 -8.52
CA LEU A 233 12.85 -1.27 -7.64
C LEU A 233 11.97 -1.71 -6.46
N CYS A 234 11.99 -3.00 -6.14
CA CYS A 234 11.47 -3.49 -4.86
C CYS A 234 12.31 -4.66 -4.33
N PHE A 235 12.24 -4.88 -3.02
CA PHE A 235 12.84 -6.04 -2.36
C PHE A 235 11.75 -7.03 -1.96
N VAL A 236 11.92 -8.30 -2.31
CA VAL A 236 10.96 -9.36 -1.97
C VAL A 236 11.53 -10.19 -0.83
N PRO A 237 10.99 -10.10 0.39
CA PRO A 237 11.53 -10.77 1.57
C PRO A 237 10.98 -12.19 1.74
N GLU A 238 11.06 -13.00 0.68
CA GLU A 238 10.61 -14.39 0.68
C GLU A 238 11.76 -15.32 0.29
N GLY A 239 11.83 -16.47 0.97
CA GLY A 239 12.92 -17.43 0.79
C GLY A 239 14.30 -16.77 0.99
N ASP A 240 15.13 -16.82 -0.04
CA ASP A 240 16.48 -16.25 -0.03
C ASP A 240 16.52 -14.74 -0.30
N GLY A 241 15.39 -14.12 -0.61
CA GLY A 241 15.30 -12.68 -0.85
C GLY A 241 15.77 -12.33 -2.26
N TYR A 242 14.98 -11.48 -2.92
CA TYR A 242 15.24 -11.07 -4.29
C TYR A 242 15.14 -9.55 -4.42
N ILE A 243 16.04 -8.98 -5.21
CA ILE A 243 15.92 -7.61 -5.71
C ILE A 243 15.21 -7.70 -7.05
N ILE A 244 14.08 -7.02 -7.19
CA ILE A 244 13.36 -6.95 -8.46
C ILE A 244 13.55 -5.56 -9.05
N THR A 245 14.03 -5.50 -10.29
CA THR A 245 14.27 -4.26 -11.03
C THR A 245 13.35 -4.19 -12.24
N GLY A 246 12.84 -3.00 -12.52
CA GLY A 246 12.09 -2.65 -13.72
C GLY A 246 12.91 -1.68 -14.57
N SER A 247 12.88 -1.84 -15.89
CA SER A 247 13.59 -0.98 -16.83
C SER A 247 12.68 -0.02 -17.58
N ASP A 248 13.30 0.96 -18.24
CA ASP A 248 12.70 1.86 -19.22
C ASP A 248 12.12 1.14 -20.46
N GLY A 249 12.67 -0.01 -20.85
CA GLY A 249 12.15 -0.85 -21.93
C GLY A 249 11.20 -1.99 -21.50
N GLY A 250 10.50 -1.88 -20.37
CA GLY A 250 9.50 -2.88 -19.95
C GLY A 250 10.02 -4.21 -19.41
N LYS A 251 11.34 -4.32 -19.21
CA LYS A 251 11.97 -5.53 -18.67
C LYS A 251 11.85 -5.58 -17.15
N VAL A 252 11.42 -6.72 -16.63
CA VAL A 252 11.47 -7.07 -15.20
C VAL A 252 12.57 -8.10 -14.99
N GLN A 253 13.47 -7.83 -14.04
CA GLN A 253 14.57 -8.72 -13.72
C GLN A 253 14.58 -9.06 -12.23
N ALA A 254 14.91 -10.31 -11.91
CA ALA A 254 15.08 -10.79 -10.55
C ALA A 254 16.56 -11.08 -10.30
N TRP A 255 17.08 -10.55 -9.20
CA TRP A 255 18.47 -10.70 -8.77
C TRP A 255 18.51 -11.34 -7.38
N SER A 256 19.38 -12.33 -7.19
CA SER A 256 19.55 -12.97 -5.88
C SER A 256 20.16 -12.00 -4.88
N TRP A 257 19.59 -11.93 -3.67
CA TRP A 257 20.15 -11.11 -2.59
C TRP A 257 21.49 -11.61 -2.07
N HIS A 258 21.79 -12.90 -2.24
CA HIS A 258 23.01 -13.50 -1.70
C HIS A 258 24.16 -13.45 -2.69
N THR A 259 23.91 -13.78 -3.96
CA THR A 259 24.95 -13.83 -5.00
C THR A 259 25.06 -12.53 -5.79
N PHE A 260 24.01 -11.70 -5.79
CA PHE A 260 23.88 -10.50 -6.63
C PHE A 260 23.89 -10.80 -8.13
N GLU A 261 23.66 -12.05 -8.51
CA GLU A 261 23.55 -12.48 -9.90
C GLU A 261 22.11 -12.38 -10.41
N ASN A 262 21.96 -12.20 -11.71
CA ASN A 262 20.66 -12.21 -12.36
C ASN A 262 20.12 -13.65 -12.41
N CYS A 263 18.99 -13.89 -11.75
CA CYS A 263 18.30 -15.18 -11.75
C CYS A 263 17.36 -15.33 -12.94
N GLN A 264 16.75 -14.22 -13.36
CA GLN A 264 15.73 -14.21 -14.41
C GLN A 264 15.59 -12.82 -15.03
N SER A 265 15.20 -12.82 -16.29
CA SER A 265 14.94 -11.61 -17.06
C SER A 265 13.75 -11.82 -17.98
N ILE A 266 12.71 -11.00 -17.82
CA ILE A 266 11.42 -11.15 -18.51
C ILE A 266 11.08 -9.81 -19.16
N ASN A 267 10.69 -9.82 -20.44
CA ASN A 267 10.04 -8.67 -21.06
C ASN A 267 8.57 -8.71 -20.65
N ALA A 268 8.23 -7.95 -19.63
CA ALA A 268 6.92 -8.01 -18.97
C ALA A 268 5.90 -7.03 -19.55
N HIS A 269 6.40 -5.91 -20.07
CA HIS A 269 5.63 -4.77 -20.57
C HIS A 269 6.27 -4.27 -21.87
N GLU A 270 5.53 -3.50 -22.66
CA GLU A 270 5.99 -2.89 -23.91
C GLU A 270 6.70 -1.56 -23.66
N GLU A 271 6.27 -0.84 -22.62
CA GLU A 271 6.88 0.43 -22.17
C GLU A 271 7.53 0.35 -20.78
N ALA A 272 8.06 1.47 -20.30
CA ALA A 272 8.79 1.58 -19.05
C ALA A 272 8.03 1.03 -17.84
N VAL A 273 8.71 0.24 -17.02
CA VAL A 273 8.17 -0.23 -15.74
C VAL A 273 8.28 0.92 -14.72
N THR A 274 7.18 1.61 -14.45
CA THR A 274 7.15 2.81 -13.60
C THR A 274 7.01 2.48 -12.12
N SER A 275 6.43 1.34 -11.76
CA SER A 275 6.28 0.96 -10.35
C SER A 275 6.42 -0.54 -10.12
N LEU A 276 7.22 -0.88 -9.11
CA LEU A 276 7.33 -2.21 -8.54
C LEU A 276 6.98 -2.18 -7.05
N LYS A 277 6.17 -3.14 -6.60
CA LYS A 277 5.78 -3.33 -5.20
C LYS A 277 5.70 -4.81 -4.85
N SER A 278 6.06 -5.15 -3.62
CA SER A 278 5.99 -6.52 -3.10
C SER A 278 4.99 -6.62 -1.94
N GLN A 279 4.20 -7.69 -1.91
CA GLN A 279 3.30 -8.00 -0.80
C GLN A 279 3.36 -9.50 -0.50
N GLY A 280 4.20 -9.87 0.47
CA GLY A 280 4.52 -11.28 0.76
C GLY A 280 5.13 -11.95 -0.48
N PRO A 281 4.58 -13.08 -0.96
CA PRO A 281 5.08 -13.77 -2.14
C PRO A 281 4.71 -13.09 -3.46
N LEU A 282 3.85 -12.08 -3.45
CA LEU A 282 3.39 -11.43 -4.66
C LEU A 282 4.26 -10.22 -5.01
N VAL A 283 4.54 -10.06 -6.30
CA VAL A 283 5.15 -8.86 -6.88
C VAL A 283 4.18 -8.26 -7.87
N PHE A 284 4.06 -6.94 -7.86
CA PHE A 284 3.21 -6.18 -8.76
C PHE A 284 4.10 -5.25 -9.58
N SER A 285 4.01 -5.32 -10.90
CA SER A 285 4.66 -4.39 -11.82
C SER A 285 3.62 -3.59 -12.60
N GLY A 286 3.81 -2.28 -12.66
CA GLY A 286 3.00 -1.35 -13.43
C GLY A 286 3.86 -0.66 -14.48
N SER A 287 3.29 -0.45 -15.66
CA SER A 287 3.96 0.15 -16.82
C SER A 287 3.35 1.50 -17.18
N ALA A 288 4.15 2.33 -17.84
CA ALA A 288 3.74 3.58 -18.48
C ALA A 288 2.59 3.39 -19.47
N GLU A 289 2.52 2.21 -20.11
CA GLU A 289 1.44 1.87 -21.04
C GLU A 289 0.08 1.73 -20.34
N GLY A 290 0.05 1.66 -19.00
CA GLY A 290 -1.13 1.40 -18.18
C GLY A 290 -1.30 -0.06 -17.75
N GLY A 291 -0.44 -0.96 -18.23
CA GLY A 291 -0.48 -2.39 -17.93
C GLY A 291 -0.07 -2.72 -16.48
N VAL A 292 -0.73 -3.72 -15.88
CA VAL A 292 -0.40 -4.26 -14.55
C VAL A 292 -0.20 -5.76 -14.62
N CYS A 293 0.97 -6.23 -14.19
CA CYS A 293 1.30 -7.65 -14.09
C CYS A 293 1.46 -8.06 -12.62
N VAL A 294 0.90 -9.22 -12.27
CA VAL A 294 1.00 -9.83 -10.94
C VAL A 294 1.82 -11.10 -11.04
N TRP A 295 2.84 -11.20 -10.20
CA TRP A 295 3.80 -12.31 -10.19
C TRP A 295 3.78 -13.00 -8.85
N GLU A 296 4.03 -14.30 -8.85
CA GLU A 296 4.32 -15.11 -7.67
C GLU A 296 5.83 -15.35 -7.59
N ASN A 297 6.43 -15.08 -6.43
CA ASN A 297 7.79 -15.47 -6.11
C ASN A 297 7.80 -16.93 -5.64
N LEU A 298 8.33 -17.81 -6.46
CA LEU A 298 8.47 -19.25 -6.20
C LEU A 298 9.66 -19.60 -5.29
N CYS A 299 10.46 -18.61 -4.89
CA CYS A 299 11.67 -18.80 -4.09
C CYS A 299 12.66 -19.78 -4.73
N SER A 300 12.78 -19.73 -6.06
CA SER A 300 13.66 -20.59 -6.85
C SER A 300 14.89 -19.82 -7.33
N ASP A 301 16.07 -20.43 -7.23
CA ASP A 301 17.33 -19.85 -7.72
C ASP A 301 17.32 -19.55 -9.22
N ARG A 302 16.53 -20.34 -9.97
CA ARG A 302 16.27 -20.13 -11.39
C ARG A 302 14.79 -19.84 -11.58
N ASP A 303 14.49 -18.73 -12.26
CA ASP A 303 13.13 -18.29 -12.52
C ASP A 303 12.25 -18.08 -11.27
N PRO A 304 12.65 -17.19 -10.35
CA PRO A 304 11.87 -16.93 -9.14
C PRO A 304 10.50 -16.34 -9.42
N LEU A 305 10.29 -15.61 -10.52
CA LEU A 305 9.02 -14.97 -10.84
C LEU A 305 8.20 -15.79 -11.82
N ARG A 306 6.96 -16.09 -11.42
CA ARG A 306 5.93 -16.65 -12.28
C ARG A 306 4.80 -15.66 -12.49
N LEU A 307 4.46 -15.37 -13.74
CA LEU A 307 3.29 -14.53 -14.06
C LEU A 307 1.99 -15.25 -13.65
N LEU A 308 1.18 -14.58 -12.85
CA LEU A 308 -0.15 -15.05 -12.45
C LEU A 308 -1.25 -14.41 -13.31
N GLN A 309 -1.20 -13.08 -13.47
CA GLN A 309 -2.18 -12.31 -14.22
C GLN A 309 -1.51 -11.13 -14.91
N HIS A 310 -2.02 -10.79 -16.09
CA HIS A 310 -1.71 -9.54 -16.78
C HIS A 310 -3.02 -8.80 -17.05
N TRP A 311 -3.02 -7.49 -16.83
CA TRP A 311 -4.14 -6.61 -17.11
C TRP A 311 -3.63 -5.49 -18.00
N SER A 312 -4.13 -5.44 -19.24
CA SER A 312 -3.77 -4.39 -20.20
C SER A 312 -4.41 -3.06 -19.83
N SER A 313 -3.96 -1.99 -20.49
CA SER A 313 -4.52 -0.65 -20.37
C SER A 313 -6.01 -0.56 -20.67
N GLN A 314 -6.55 -1.49 -21.48
CA GLN A 314 -7.98 -1.60 -21.74
C GLN A 314 -8.78 -2.00 -20.50
N VAL A 315 -8.23 -2.87 -19.66
CA VAL A 315 -8.89 -3.26 -18.40
C VAL A 315 -8.60 -2.26 -17.31
N THR A 316 -7.35 -1.81 -17.20
CA THR A 316 -6.96 -0.88 -16.13
C THR A 316 -7.43 0.53 -16.39
N GLY A 317 -7.76 0.92 -17.62
CA GLY A 317 -8.12 2.29 -18.01
C GLY A 317 -7.03 3.34 -17.70
N CYS A 318 -5.79 2.90 -17.47
CA CYS A 318 -4.64 3.74 -17.11
C CYS A 318 -3.77 4.12 -18.34
N GLY A 319 -4.19 3.77 -19.55
CA GLY A 319 -3.46 4.10 -20.77
C GLY A 319 -3.57 5.56 -21.18
N GLY A 320 -2.56 6.06 -21.89
CA GLY A 320 -2.59 7.39 -22.52
C GLY A 320 -2.61 8.58 -21.54
N GLY A 321 -2.24 8.37 -20.28
CA GLY A 321 -2.12 9.44 -19.30
C GLY A 321 -1.05 10.47 -19.71
N PRO A 322 -1.23 11.76 -19.34
CA PRO A 322 -0.38 12.86 -19.83
C PRO A 322 1.11 12.71 -19.48
N ASP A 323 1.43 12.02 -18.38
CA ASP A 323 2.80 11.85 -17.88
C ASP A 323 3.34 10.41 -18.05
N GLY A 324 2.55 9.47 -18.57
CA GLY A 324 2.96 8.07 -18.77
C GLY A 324 3.47 7.38 -17.49
N HIS A 325 2.96 7.76 -16.31
CA HIS A 325 3.50 7.31 -15.03
C HIS A 325 2.43 6.61 -14.19
N LEU A 326 2.57 5.30 -13.99
CA LEU A 326 1.65 4.48 -13.20
C LEU A 326 2.27 4.08 -11.85
N MET A 327 1.66 4.54 -10.75
CA MET A 327 2.07 4.20 -9.39
C MET A 327 1.12 3.19 -8.76
N LEU A 328 1.70 2.11 -8.21
CA LEU A 328 0.96 1.03 -7.57
C LEU A 328 1.06 1.10 -6.06
N SER A 329 -0.06 0.82 -5.39
CA SER A 329 -0.10 0.51 -3.96
C SER A 329 -0.98 -0.74 -3.71
N PRO A 330 -0.40 -1.96 -3.67
CA PRO A 330 -1.16 -3.19 -3.43
C PRO A 330 -1.61 -3.32 -1.95
N ARG A 331 -2.77 -3.95 -1.72
CA ARG A 331 -3.29 -4.36 -0.42
C ARG A 331 -4.23 -5.55 -0.53
N GLY A 332 -3.75 -6.72 -0.12
CA GLY A 332 -4.52 -7.96 -0.21
C GLY A 332 -4.88 -8.25 -1.67
N ASP A 333 -6.17 -8.19 -1.97
CA ASP A 333 -6.74 -8.47 -3.28
C ASP A 333 -6.91 -7.23 -4.16
N ARG A 334 -6.64 -6.04 -3.61
CA ARG A 334 -6.83 -4.77 -4.31
C ARG A 334 -5.49 -4.12 -4.61
N VAL A 335 -5.39 -3.50 -5.77
CA VAL A 335 -4.26 -2.68 -6.18
C VAL A 335 -4.79 -1.29 -6.47
N PHE A 336 -4.34 -0.31 -5.69
CA PHE A 336 -4.65 1.09 -5.95
C PHE A 336 -3.68 1.61 -7.01
N LEU A 337 -4.22 2.22 -8.06
CA LEU A 337 -3.51 2.72 -9.22
C LEU A 337 -3.67 4.24 -9.26
N ALA A 338 -2.54 4.95 -9.35
CA ALA A 338 -2.47 6.38 -9.59
C ALA A 338 -1.77 6.61 -10.94
N ASP A 339 -2.49 7.19 -11.90
CA ASP A 339 -2.09 7.36 -13.31
C ASP A 339 -2.05 8.85 -13.73
N GLY A 340 -1.96 9.76 -12.76
CA GLY A 340 -1.94 11.21 -13.01
C GLY A 340 -3.32 11.83 -13.27
N ARG A 341 -4.42 11.07 -13.13
CA ARG A 341 -5.79 11.61 -13.22
C ARG A 341 -6.30 12.13 -11.87
N ALA A 342 -7.48 12.74 -11.88
CA ALA A 342 -8.15 13.32 -10.71
C ALA A 342 -8.63 12.30 -9.66
N TRP A 343 -8.37 11.01 -9.86
CA TRP A 343 -8.97 9.93 -9.10
C TRP A 343 -8.05 8.72 -9.07
N LEU A 344 -8.33 7.79 -8.15
CA LEU A 344 -7.60 6.54 -7.99
C LEU A 344 -8.42 5.38 -8.52
N ARG A 345 -7.81 4.54 -9.35
CA ARG A 345 -8.39 3.27 -9.77
C ARG A 345 -8.07 2.19 -8.74
N ILE A 346 -9.01 1.28 -8.52
CA ILE A 346 -8.86 0.14 -7.63
C ILE A 346 -9.11 -1.13 -8.43
N LEU A 347 -8.03 -1.84 -8.72
CA LEU A 347 -8.05 -3.12 -9.42
C LEU A 347 -8.16 -4.27 -8.43
N HIS A 348 -9.20 -5.07 -8.54
CA HIS A 348 -9.26 -6.39 -7.91
C HIS A 348 -8.49 -7.40 -8.76
N TRP A 349 -7.20 -7.58 -8.47
CA TRP A 349 -6.27 -8.24 -9.41
C TRP A 349 -6.61 -9.70 -9.74
N ARG A 350 -7.39 -10.38 -8.89
CA ARG A 350 -7.85 -11.75 -9.13
C ARG A 350 -9.02 -11.84 -10.12
N THR A 351 -9.88 -10.82 -10.14
CA THR A 351 -11.11 -10.82 -10.94
C THR A 351 -11.05 -9.86 -12.12
N GLY A 352 -10.12 -8.90 -12.11
CA GLY A 352 -10.07 -7.81 -13.09
C GLY A 352 -11.09 -6.72 -12.83
N MET A 353 -11.90 -6.82 -11.76
CA MET A 353 -12.93 -5.83 -11.48
C MET A 353 -12.28 -4.49 -11.10
N MET A 354 -12.74 -3.44 -11.78
CA MET A 354 -12.32 -2.07 -11.55
C MET A 354 -13.34 -1.29 -10.73
N SER A 355 -12.83 -0.43 -9.86
CA SER A 355 -13.65 0.58 -9.19
C SER A 355 -12.88 1.89 -9.11
N ARG A 356 -13.63 2.99 -9.05
CA ARG A 356 -13.13 4.35 -9.01
C ARG A 356 -13.27 4.92 -7.61
N LEU A 357 -12.19 5.49 -7.10
CA LEU A 357 -12.16 6.29 -5.89
C LEU A 357 -11.83 7.73 -6.26
N THR A 358 -12.81 8.61 -6.09
CA THR A 358 -12.61 10.05 -6.30
C THR A 358 -11.58 10.60 -5.32
N ASN A 359 -10.55 11.24 -5.86
CA ASN A 359 -9.50 11.86 -5.06
C ASN A 359 -9.61 13.38 -5.10
N HIS A 360 -9.95 13.97 -6.25
CA HIS A 360 -10.17 15.40 -6.39
C HIS A 360 -11.65 15.73 -6.56
N SER A 361 -12.03 16.94 -6.14
CA SER A 361 -13.32 17.54 -6.51
C SER A 361 -13.25 18.32 -7.82
N SER A 362 -12.05 18.56 -8.35
CA SER A 362 -11.80 19.24 -9.63
C SER A 362 -11.42 18.23 -10.71
N THR A 363 -11.80 18.52 -11.95
CA THR A 363 -11.41 17.74 -13.14
C THR A 363 -9.96 17.99 -13.56
N THR A 364 -9.38 19.13 -13.16
CA THR A 364 -7.96 19.49 -13.39
C THR A 364 -7.01 18.90 -12.35
N GLY A 365 -7.52 18.06 -11.45
CA GLY A 365 -6.75 17.41 -10.41
C GLY A 365 -5.84 16.31 -10.95
N VAL A 366 -4.64 16.22 -10.39
CA VAL A 366 -3.64 15.19 -10.71
C VAL A 366 -3.27 14.43 -9.45
N THR A 367 -3.37 13.10 -9.53
CA THR A 367 -2.96 12.16 -8.48
C THR A 367 -1.72 11.39 -8.94
N ASP A 368 -0.54 11.82 -8.47
CA ASP A 368 0.74 11.22 -8.89
C ASP A 368 1.10 9.96 -8.10
N CYS A 369 0.76 9.94 -6.81
CA CYS A 369 1.07 8.85 -5.92
C CYS A 369 -0.07 8.54 -4.94
N ALA A 370 -0.15 7.26 -4.57
CA ALA A 370 -0.97 6.78 -3.48
C ALA A 370 -0.13 5.86 -2.59
N HIS A 371 -0.31 5.98 -1.28
CA HIS A 371 0.40 5.16 -0.32
C HIS A 371 -0.50 4.76 0.84
N GLN A 372 -0.15 3.68 1.52
CA GLN A 372 -0.95 3.13 2.61
C GLN A 372 -0.15 3.07 3.91
N THR A 373 -0.79 3.42 5.01
CA THR A 373 -0.18 3.35 6.34
C THR A 373 -1.23 3.18 7.42
N GLY A 374 -1.03 2.27 8.38
CA GLY A 374 -1.85 2.21 9.61
C GLY A 374 -3.37 2.19 9.40
N GLY A 375 -3.87 1.53 8.34
CA GLY A 375 -5.31 1.52 8.03
C GLY A 375 -5.82 2.73 7.25
N LEU A 376 -4.93 3.53 6.67
CA LEU A 376 -5.23 4.69 5.84
C LEU A 376 -4.71 4.48 4.42
N LEU A 377 -5.43 5.04 3.46
CA LEU A 377 -4.94 5.34 2.13
C LEU A 377 -4.75 6.84 2.04
N ILE A 378 -3.59 7.26 1.54
CA ILE A 378 -3.21 8.66 1.36
C ILE A 378 -3.01 8.87 -0.14
N GLY A 379 -3.85 9.71 -0.73
CA GLY A 379 -3.70 10.17 -2.11
C GLY A 379 -3.02 11.53 -2.13
N SER A 380 -1.97 11.67 -2.96
CA SER A 380 -1.47 13.00 -3.32
C SER A 380 -2.48 13.70 -4.23
N CYS A 381 -2.59 15.01 -4.07
CA CYS A 381 -3.44 15.83 -4.89
C CYS A 381 -2.64 17.06 -5.34
N TYR A 382 -2.56 17.31 -6.63
CA TYR A 382 -2.08 18.55 -7.21
C TYR A 382 -3.16 19.15 -8.11
N ASP A 383 -3.59 20.38 -7.87
CA ASP A 383 -4.49 21.07 -8.80
C ASP A 383 -3.67 21.91 -9.77
N VAL A 384 -3.74 21.57 -11.05
CA VAL A 384 -2.96 22.26 -12.10
C VAL A 384 -3.44 23.71 -12.27
N ALA A 385 -4.71 24.01 -11.99
CA ALA A 385 -5.26 25.34 -12.17
C ALA A 385 -4.74 26.33 -11.11
N ASP A 386 -4.70 25.90 -9.85
CA ASP A 386 -4.31 26.74 -8.71
C ASP A 386 -2.82 26.59 -8.34
N GLY A 387 -2.17 25.52 -8.80
CA GLY A 387 -0.79 25.19 -8.43
C GLY A 387 -0.63 24.72 -6.98
N GLU A 388 -1.73 24.42 -6.29
CA GLU A 388 -1.72 23.98 -4.89
C GLU A 388 -1.78 22.45 -4.77
N SER A 389 -0.97 21.92 -3.85
CA SER A 389 -1.06 20.53 -3.43
C SER A 389 -1.84 20.31 -2.14
N SER A 390 -2.47 19.15 -2.03
CA SER A 390 -3.09 18.64 -0.81
C SER A 390 -2.88 17.13 -0.66
N LEU A 391 -3.16 16.60 0.53
CA LEU A 391 -3.19 15.16 0.77
C LEU A 391 -4.59 14.75 1.21
N ASN A 392 -5.18 13.78 0.53
CA ASN A 392 -6.48 13.25 0.91
C ASN A 392 -6.34 11.91 1.62
N LEU A 393 -7.02 11.82 2.76
CA LEU A 393 -6.98 10.66 3.64
C LEU A 393 -8.28 9.87 3.50
N PHE A 394 -8.15 8.55 3.30
CA PHE A 394 -9.26 7.62 3.25
C PHE A 394 -9.05 6.49 4.26
N SER A 395 -10.12 6.07 4.93
CA SER A 395 -10.08 4.93 5.84
C SER A 395 -10.02 3.62 5.03
N LEU A 396 -9.18 2.68 5.42
CA LEU A 396 -9.17 1.33 4.87
C LEU A 396 -9.77 0.33 5.88
N PRO A 397 -10.47 -0.72 5.41
CA PRO A 397 -10.58 -1.16 4.01
C PRO A 397 -11.72 -0.53 3.19
N GLN A 398 -12.60 0.30 3.76
CA GLN A 398 -13.81 0.79 3.08
C GLN A 398 -13.58 1.96 2.10
N CYS A 399 -12.37 2.53 2.06
CA CYS A 399 -11.99 3.69 1.25
C CYS A 399 -12.88 4.93 1.47
N ARG A 400 -13.42 5.11 2.67
CA ARG A 400 -14.25 6.28 3.00
C ARG A 400 -13.36 7.50 3.29
N TYR A 401 -13.71 8.64 2.70
CA TYR A 401 -13.00 9.90 2.91
C TYR A 401 -13.02 10.33 4.39
N LEU A 402 -11.85 10.72 4.91
CA LEU A 402 -11.66 11.21 6.29
C LEU A 402 -11.44 12.72 6.31
N ALA A 403 -10.41 13.21 5.63
CA ALA A 403 -10.02 14.61 5.64
C ALA A 403 -9.04 14.95 4.51
N SER A 404 -8.91 16.24 4.20
CA SER A 404 -7.90 16.82 3.31
C SER A 404 -6.91 17.60 4.13
N LEU A 405 -5.62 17.37 3.93
CA LEU A 405 -4.54 18.12 4.56
C LEU A 405 -4.00 19.15 3.57
N THR A 406 -3.94 20.41 3.99
CA THR A 406 -3.44 21.54 3.21
C THR A 406 -2.45 22.34 4.03
N TRP A 407 -1.45 22.91 3.39
CA TRP A 407 -0.42 23.73 4.03
C TRP A 407 0.06 24.82 3.06
N PRO A 408 0.66 25.91 3.56
CA PRO A 408 1.13 26.99 2.70
C PRO A 408 2.21 26.52 1.72
N ASP A 409 2.21 27.10 0.52
CA ASP A 409 3.22 26.86 -0.54
C ASP A 409 3.45 25.35 -0.84
N ALA A 410 2.35 24.59 -0.89
CA ALA A 410 2.37 23.14 -1.05
C ALA A 410 2.89 22.72 -2.44
N PRO A 411 4.07 22.09 -2.54
CA PRO A 411 4.63 21.68 -3.82
C PRO A 411 3.99 20.38 -4.33
N ARG A 412 4.04 20.15 -5.65
CA ARG A 412 3.63 18.88 -6.27
C ARG A 412 4.40 17.71 -5.65
N ILE A 413 3.66 16.70 -5.21
CA ILE A 413 4.20 15.52 -4.54
C ILE A 413 4.37 14.41 -5.57
N LEU A 414 5.61 13.97 -5.78
CA LEU A 414 5.96 12.92 -6.73
C LEU A 414 6.27 11.59 -6.04
N CYS A 415 6.77 11.64 -4.81
CA CYS A 415 7.07 10.44 -4.03
C CYS A 415 6.64 10.58 -2.57
N PHE A 416 6.38 9.43 -1.94
CA PHE A 416 5.79 9.37 -0.62
C PHE A 416 6.23 8.12 0.14
N ALA A 417 6.55 8.27 1.43
CA ALA A 417 6.73 7.15 2.35
C ALA A 417 6.09 7.47 3.70
N ALA A 418 5.35 6.52 4.26
CA ALA A 418 4.76 6.66 5.58
C ALA A 418 5.14 5.51 6.51
N TRP A 419 5.16 5.83 7.80
CA TRP A 419 5.37 4.87 8.86
C TRP A 419 4.64 5.31 10.13
N THR A 420 4.49 4.38 11.06
CA THR A 420 3.96 4.69 12.39
C THR A 420 5.09 4.62 13.40
N THR A 421 5.03 5.50 14.37
CA THR A 421 5.94 5.47 15.52
C THR A 421 5.50 4.41 16.52
N GLY A 422 6.39 4.03 17.44
CA GLY A 422 6.04 3.06 18.50
C GLY A 422 4.92 3.53 19.43
N SER A 423 4.63 4.84 19.49
CA SER A 423 3.47 5.41 20.21
C SER A 423 2.16 5.30 19.43
N GLY A 424 2.20 4.92 18.15
CA GLY A 424 1.05 4.89 17.25
C GLY A 424 0.82 6.17 16.46
N ASP A 425 1.62 7.22 16.68
CA ASP A 425 1.52 8.47 15.93
C ASP A 425 2.04 8.28 14.50
N HIS A 426 1.39 8.95 13.54
CA HIS A 426 1.74 8.89 12.13
C HIS A 426 2.90 9.82 11.80
N ARG A 427 3.86 9.31 11.02
CA ARG A 427 4.89 10.10 10.38
C ARG A 427 4.98 9.73 8.90
N TRP A 428 5.18 10.72 8.07
CA TRP A 428 5.43 10.48 6.65
C TRP A 428 6.32 11.54 6.07
N VAL A 429 6.81 11.27 4.88
CA VAL A 429 7.63 12.18 4.11
C VAL A 429 7.07 12.27 2.69
N THR A 430 6.94 13.50 2.23
CA THR A 430 6.55 13.85 0.86
C THR A 430 7.78 14.37 0.15
N GLY A 431 8.05 13.88 -1.06
CA GLY A 431 9.13 14.34 -1.92
C GLY A 431 8.63 14.77 -3.29
N GLY A 432 9.44 15.58 -3.96
CA GLY A 432 9.16 16.24 -5.22
C GLY A 432 10.20 17.35 -5.38
N HIS A 433 9.78 18.59 -5.58
CA HIS A 433 10.72 19.72 -5.51
C HIS A 433 11.31 19.90 -4.10
N ASN A 434 10.46 19.75 -3.08
CA ASN A 434 10.87 19.84 -1.68
C ASN A 434 10.72 18.48 -1.01
N LEU A 435 11.58 18.21 -0.04
CA LEU A 435 11.49 17.03 0.83
C LEU A 435 10.96 17.47 2.20
N ILE A 436 9.73 17.10 2.53
CA ILE A 436 9.05 17.58 3.74
C ILE A 436 8.69 16.39 4.62
N VAL A 437 9.15 16.42 5.87
CA VAL A 437 8.76 15.45 6.90
C VAL A 437 7.58 15.98 7.68
N TRP A 438 6.60 15.10 7.86
CA TRP A 438 5.36 15.34 8.58
C TRP A 438 5.37 14.54 9.87
N GLU A 439 5.17 15.24 10.98
CA GLU A 439 5.09 14.63 12.30
C GLU A 439 3.74 14.96 12.93
N GLN A 440 2.93 13.93 13.18
CA GLN A 440 1.69 14.10 13.91
C GLN A 440 2.00 14.53 15.35
N LEU A 441 1.37 15.63 15.78
CA LEU A 441 1.51 16.15 17.12
C LEU A 441 0.47 15.50 18.05
N PRO A 442 0.84 15.22 19.31
CA PRO A 442 -0.11 14.75 20.31
C PRO A 442 -1.28 15.72 20.50
N SER A 443 -2.48 15.18 20.62
CA SER A 443 -3.74 15.95 20.73
C SER A 443 -3.80 16.87 21.96
N LEU A 444 -3.09 16.55 23.04
CA LEU A 444 -3.02 17.38 24.26
C LEU A 444 -2.00 18.54 24.21
N GLY A 445 -1.30 18.73 23.10
CA GLY A 445 -0.31 19.80 22.96
C GLY A 445 -0.92 21.19 22.69
N LYS A 446 -0.44 22.22 23.42
CA LYS A 446 -0.71 23.66 23.13
C LYS A 446 -0.06 24.15 21.83
N GLN A 447 0.71 23.32 21.15
CA GLN A 447 1.42 23.68 19.92
C GLN A 447 0.42 23.88 18.76
N ARG A 448 0.66 24.93 17.97
CA ARG A 448 -0.06 25.17 16.71
C ARG A 448 0.56 24.24 15.65
N GLY A 449 -0.28 23.57 14.87
CA GLY A 449 0.18 22.78 13.73
C GLY A 449 0.37 23.68 12.51
N ASP A 450 1.29 23.31 11.63
CA ASP A 450 1.57 24.03 10.38
C ASP A 450 0.57 23.66 9.27
N VAL A 451 -0.15 22.55 9.48
CA VAL A 451 -1.10 21.98 8.52
C VAL A 451 -2.52 22.32 8.93
N THR A 452 -3.32 22.72 7.94
CA THR A 452 -4.75 22.92 8.06
C THR A 452 -5.48 21.68 7.56
N VAL A 453 -6.26 21.07 8.44
CA VAL A 453 -7.17 19.97 8.08
C VAL A 453 -8.48 20.59 7.57
N LYS A 454 -8.77 20.40 6.28
CA LYS A 454 -9.99 20.87 5.63
C LYS A 454 -10.96 19.71 5.41
N ARG A 455 -12.25 20.07 5.39
CA ARG A 455 -13.34 19.16 5.08
C ARG A 455 -13.88 19.49 3.69
N ASN A 456 -13.89 18.50 2.80
CA ASN A 456 -14.48 18.63 1.48
C ASN A 456 -15.75 17.79 1.42
N SER A 457 -16.91 18.45 1.47
CA SER A 457 -18.22 17.79 1.44
C SER A 457 -18.48 17.04 0.14
N ARG A 458 -17.86 17.45 -0.98
CA ARG A 458 -18.01 16.78 -2.29
C ARG A 458 -17.40 15.38 -2.28
N LEU A 459 -16.24 15.21 -1.62
CA LEU A 459 -15.60 13.90 -1.47
C LEU A 459 -16.34 12.98 -0.50
N GLU A 460 -17.22 13.51 0.36
CA GLU A 460 -18.06 12.70 1.25
C GLU A 460 -19.25 12.06 0.52
N SER A 461 -19.78 12.73 -0.50
CA SER A 461 -20.89 12.23 -1.31
C SER A 461 -20.45 11.23 -2.39
N CYS A 462 -19.18 11.26 -2.78
CA CYS A 462 -18.66 10.35 -3.80
C CYS A 462 -18.35 8.98 -3.18
N LEU A 463 -19.16 7.98 -3.53
CA LEU A 463 -18.95 6.58 -3.16
C LEU A 463 -18.00 5.90 -4.16
N LEU A 464 -17.50 4.71 -3.82
CA LEU A 464 -16.81 3.86 -4.77
C LEU A 464 -17.76 3.54 -5.93
N GLU A 465 -17.44 4.05 -7.12
CA GLU A 465 -18.20 3.77 -8.33
C GLU A 465 -17.63 2.49 -8.97
N SER A 466 -18.46 1.48 -9.18
CA SER A 466 -18.11 0.36 -10.05
C SER A 466 -18.29 0.82 -11.48
N GLU A 467 -17.24 0.80 -12.28
CA GLU A 467 -17.38 1.00 -13.74
C GLU A 467 -18.12 -0.23 -14.28
N GLY A 468 -19.42 -0.07 -14.53
CA GLY A 468 -20.20 -0.96 -15.35
C GLY A 468 -20.14 -0.43 -16.78
N ASP A 469 -19.84 -1.32 -17.72
CA ASP A 469 -19.68 -1.08 -19.16
C ASP A 469 -20.61 0.02 -19.70
N THR A 470 -20.08 1.24 -19.83
CA THR A 470 -20.54 2.29 -20.75
C THR A 470 -19.50 3.42 -20.73
N GLU A 471 -18.52 3.35 -21.62
CA GLU A 471 -17.80 4.53 -22.08
C GLU A 471 -18.63 5.15 -23.20
N ASP A 472 -19.25 6.30 -22.95
CA ASP A 472 -19.58 7.28 -23.98
C ASP A 472 -19.02 8.62 -23.48
N ASP A 473 -17.73 8.85 -23.78
CA ASP A 473 -17.14 10.17 -23.79
C ASP A 473 -17.64 10.88 -25.06
N GLU A 474 -18.73 11.64 -24.97
CA GLU A 474 -19.05 12.69 -25.95
C GLU A 474 -19.02 14.06 -25.29
N ASP A 475 -17.94 14.79 -25.60
CA ASP A 475 -17.86 16.24 -25.54
C ASP A 475 -18.97 16.87 -26.39
N THR A 476 -19.97 17.51 -25.78
CA THR A 476 -20.72 18.58 -26.44
C THR A 476 -21.21 19.65 -25.46
N ASP A 477 -20.84 20.89 -25.79
CA ASP A 477 -21.38 22.15 -25.26
C ASP A 477 -22.92 22.18 -25.28
N GLY A 478 -23.53 22.58 -24.17
CA GLY A 478 -24.97 22.83 -24.13
C GLY A 478 -25.50 23.15 -22.74
N THR A 479 -25.74 24.43 -22.49
CA THR A 479 -26.42 24.96 -21.29
C THR A 479 -27.77 24.29 -21.05
N HIS A 480 -27.91 23.46 -20.02
CA HIS A 480 -29.19 23.21 -19.34
C HIS A 480 -29.00 22.96 -17.84
N THR A 481 -29.52 23.90 -17.04
CA THR A 481 -29.66 23.78 -15.60
C THR A 481 -30.74 22.75 -15.26
N HIS A 482 -30.35 21.57 -14.76
CA HIS A 482 -31.27 20.68 -14.04
C HIS A 482 -30.73 20.39 -12.64
N THR A 483 -31.31 21.07 -11.65
CA THR A 483 -31.15 20.77 -10.23
C THR A 483 -31.89 19.47 -9.90
N HIS A 484 -31.18 18.34 -9.79
CA HIS A 484 -31.71 17.15 -9.12
C HIS A 484 -31.33 17.17 -7.64
N ARG A 485 -32.26 17.65 -6.80
CA ARG A 485 -32.33 17.26 -5.40
C ARG A 485 -32.73 15.80 -5.35
N ILE A 486 -31.85 14.91 -4.90
CA ILE A 486 -32.24 13.56 -4.48
C ILE A 486 -31.91 13.42 -3.00
N SER A 487 -32.97 13.54 -2.21
CA SER A 487 -33.06 13.29 -0.77
C SER A 487 -33.30 11.79 -0.50
N HIS A 488 -32.54 11.21 0.43
CA HIS A 488 -33.00 10.13 1.34
C HIS A 488 -33.78 8.91 0.77
N THR A 489 -33.58 8.47 -0.47
CA THR A 489 -34.38 7.38 -1.07
C THR A 489 -33.62 6.11 -1.50
N PHE A 490 -32.40 5.87 -1.00
CA PHE A 490 -31.72 4.59 -1.24
C PHE A 490 -31.93 3.57 -0.10
N LEU A 491 -32.04 4.04 1.15
CA LEU A 491 -32.32 3.16 2.31
C LEU A 491 -33.78 2.66 2.32
N SER A 492 -34.74 3.44 1.79
CA SER A 492 -36.12 2.95 1.65
C SER A 492 -36.22 1.88 0.56
N ASN A 493 -35.57 2.07 -0.60
CA ASN A 493 -35.70 1.15 -1.73
C ASN A 493 -35.07 -0.23 -1.47
N LEU A 494 -34.05 -0.31 -0.61
CA LEU A 494 -33.49 -1.60 -0.17
C LEU A 494 -34.42 -2.36 0.79
N LEU A 495 -35.23 -1.64 1.58
CA LEU A 495 -36.21 -2.22 2.50
C LEU A 495 -37.53 -2.58 1.79
N THR A 496 -37.96 -1.80 0.81
CA THR A 496 -39.24 -2.06 0.10
C THR A 496 -39.15 -3.23 -0.88
N ASN A 497 -38.00 -3.46 -1.51
CA ASN A 497 -37.82 -4.57 -2.45
C ASN A 497 -37.79 -5.96 -1.78
N VAL A 498 -37.61 -6.03 -0.45
CA VAL A 498 -37.67 -7.29 0.31
C VAL A 498 -39.10 -7.61 0.79
N LEU A 499 -40.02 -6.64 0.79
CA LEU A 499 -41.38 -6.80 1.31
C LEU A 499 -42.46 -7.06 0.24
N ASN A 500 -42.16 -6.90 -1.06
CA ASN A 500 -43.16 -7.00 -2.14
C ASN A 500 -43.15 -8.31 -2.94
N GLU A 501 -42.21 -9.23 -2.71
CA GLU A 501 -42.30 -10.58 -3.26
C GLU A 501 -43.00 -11.49 -2.26
N TYR A 502 -44.34 -11.47 -2.18
CA TYR A 502 -45.24 -12.59 -1.79
C TYR A 502 -46.68 -12.05 -1.61
N PRO A 503 -47.62 -12.27 -2.55
CA PRO A 503 -49.03 -12.16 -2.26
C PRO A 503 -49.52 -13.43 -1.56
N TRP A 504 -50.40 -13.22 -0.58
CA TRP A 504 -51.06 -14.21 0.26
C TRP A 504 -51.83 -15.27 -0.54
N LYS A 505 -51.39 -16.54 -0.49
CA LYS A 505 -52.16 -17.74 -0.06
C LYS A 505 -51.40 -19.03 -0.35
#